data_AF-A0A1Y2NNU5-F1
#
_entry.id   AF-A0A1Y2NNU5-F1
#
_cell.length_a   1.000
_cell.length_b   1.000
_cell.length_c   1.000
_cell.angle_alpha   90.00
_cell.angle_beta   90.00
_cell.angle_gamma   90.00
#
_symmetry.space_group_name_H-M   'P 1'
#
loop_
_entity.id
_entity.type
_entity.pdbx_description
1 polymer ?
#
loop_
_entity_poly.entity_id
_entity_poly.type
_entity_poly.pdbx_seq_one_letter_code
_entity_poly.pdbx_strand_id
1 'polypeptide(L)'
;MTVQTLLPLLPDPDALLARCRALALLDFALDADIPTHGFVSEWRGGVDLAWRDNGSGDQYAVVFDPAGVFLHGFDHESDATPWRESPRAHWHGLLDGLPASLAHYPAAPEFRFDGFFDATVCVWRERGPGPGSAVRSSSLLTRPTGLTGCSSFSPMAARTRTSASRRTTTSGASTATP
;
A
#
# COMPACT_ATOMS: atom_id res chain seq x y z
N MET A 1 -4.66 -19.16 6.10
CA MET A 1 -3.56 -19.05 5.12
C MET A 1 -2.56 -18.03 5.62
N THR A 2 -1.29 -18.14 5.25
CA THR A 2 -0.24 -17.19 5.65
C THR A 2 0.26 -16.38 4.47
N VAL A 3 0.84 -15.19 4.70
CA VAL A 3 1.43 -14.40 3.62
C VAL A 3 2.49 -15.21 2.87
N GLN A 4 3.29 -16.02 3.57
CA GLN A 4 4.33 -16.86 2.98
C GLN A 4 3.75 -17.93 2.04
N THR A 5 2.54 -18.43 2.30
CA THR A 5 1.85 -19.35 1.38
C THR A 5 1.30 -18.66 0.13
N LEU A 6 1.05 -17.35 0.20
CA LEU A 6 0.52 -16.55 -0.91
C LEU A 6 1.62 -15.91 -1.77
N LEU A 7 2.80 -15.64 -1.20
CA LEU A 7 3.91 -15.02 -1.94
C LEU A 7 4.25 -15.70 -3.26
N PRO A 8 4.30 -17.05 -3.37
CA PRO A 8 4.63 -17.71 -4.64
C PRO A 8 3.54 -17.54 -5.72
N LEU A 9 2.33 -17.12 -5.34
CA LEU A 9 1.22 -16.87 -6.25
C LEU A 9 1.21 -15.44 -6.80
N LEU A 10 2.02 -14.54 -6.21
CA LEU A 10 2.12 -13.19 -6.73
C LEU A 10 2.81 -13.22 -8.10
N PRO A 11 2.22 -12.54 -9.11
CA PRO A 11 2.90 -12.38 -10.39
C PRO A 11 4.18 -11.57 -10.22
N ASP A 12 5.04 -11.61 -11.23
CA ASP A 12 6.17 -10.70 -11.33
C ASP A 12 5.68 -9.23 -11.40
N PRO A 13 6.52 -8.24 -11.00
CA PRO A 13 6.15 -6.83 -10.92
C PRO A 13 5.48 -6.27 -12.17
N ASP A 14 5.94 -6.63 -13.36
CA ASP A 14 5.41 -6.08 -14.61
C ASP A 14 3.99 -6.61 -14.87
N ALA A 15 3.74 -7.90 -14.65
CA ALA A 15 2.39 -8.46 -14.74
C ALA A 15 1.50 -8.00 -13.58
N LEU A 16 2.05 -7.78 -12.38
CA LEU A 16 1.32 -7.18 -11.26
C LEU A 16 0.85 -5.77 -11.61
N LEU A 17 1.75 -4.94 -12.15
CA LEU A 17 1.47 -3.58 -12.59
C LEU A 17 0.36 -3.56 -13.66
N ALA A 18 0.47 -4.43 -14.66
CA ALA A 18 -0.54 -4.56 -15.70
C ALA A 18 -1.92 -4.94 -15.12
N ARG A 19 -1.97 -5.86 -14.14
CA ARG A 19 -3.21 -6.26 -13.46
C ARG A 19 -3.79 -5.14 -12.61
N CYS A 20 -2.97 -4.39 -11.87
CA CYS A 20 -3.43 -3.24 -11.10
C CYS A 20 -4.06 -2.16 -11.99
N ARG A 21 -3.45 -1.87 -13.15
CA ARG A 21 -4.01 -0.95 -14.15
C ARG A 21 -5.35 -1.45 -14.69
N ALA A 22 -5.44 -2.75 -15.00
CA ALA A 22 -6.68 -3.36 -15.49
C ALA A 22 -7.80 -3.33 -14.44
N LEU A 23 -7.48 -3.60 -13.16
CA LEU A 23 -8.45 -3.54 -12.07
C LEU A 23 -8.99 -2.12 -11.88
N ALA A 24 -8.12 -1.11 -11.83
CA ALA A 24 -8.56 0.28 -11.70
C ALA A 24 -9.43 0.74 -12.88
N LEU A 25 -9.08 0.35 -14.11
CA LEU A 25 -9.88 0.67 -15.30
C LEU A 25 -11.24 -0.04 -15.27
N LEU A 26 -11.27 -1.32 -14.91
CA LEU A 26 -12.50 -2.09 -14.83
C LEU A 26 -13.43 -1.54 -13.75
N ASP A 27 -12.89 -1.23 -12.58
CA ASP A 27 -13.67 -0.71 -11.47
C ASP A 27 -14.31 0.64 -11.81
N PHE A 28 -13.53 1.55 -12.42
CA PHE A 28 -14.06 2.82 -12.94
C PHE A 28 -15.13 2.62 -14.02
N ALA A 29 -15.00 1.60 -14.87
CA ALA A 29 -15.99 1.32 -15.91
C ALA A 29 -17.29 0.72 -15.36
N LEU A 30 -17.23 0.03 -14.22
CA LEU A 30 -18.39 -0.55 -13.54
C LEU A 30 -19.12 0.48 -12.69
N ASP A 31 -18.39 1.24 -11.89
CA ASP A 31 -18.91 2.31 -11.02
C ASP A 31 -17.84 3.39 -10.81
N ALA A 32 -18.02 4.52 -11.49
CA ALA A 32 -17.09 5.64 -11.41
C ALA A 32 -17.30 6.52 -10.16
N ASP A 33 -18.42 6.39 -9.46
CA ASP A 33 -18.78 7.29 -8.36
C ASP A 33 -18.06 6.90 -7.06
N ILE A 34 -17.84 5.60 -6.84
CA ILE A 34 -17.17 5.08 -5.65
C ILE A 34 -16.17 3.96 -6.03
N PRO A 35 -15.07 4.31 -6.73
CA PRO A 35 -14.08 3.32 -7.12
C PRO A 35 -13.39 2.74 -5.88
N THR A 36 -13.38 1.41 -5.80
CA THR A 36 -12.69 0.62 -4.78
C THR A 36 -11.23 0.33 -5.14
N HIS A 37 -10.86 0.42 -6.41
CA HIS A 37 -9.51 0.28 -6.93
C HIS A 37 -9.08 1.55 -7.65
N GLY A 38 -7.84 1.98 -7.40
CA GLY A 38 -7.26 3.13 -8.07
C GLY A 38 -5.84 2.86 -8.56
N PHE A 39 -5.48 3.59 -9.62
CA PHE A 39 -4.13 3.59 -10.17
C PHE A 39 -3.73 5.01 -10.56
N VAL A 40 -2.54 5.43 -10.16
CA VAL A 40 -1.94 6.72 -10.52
C VAL A 40 -0.54 6.46 -11.03
N SER A 41 -0.32 6.72 -12.33
CA SER A 41 1.03 6.73 -12.88
C SER A 41 1.76 8.01 -12.48
N GLU A 42 3.09 7.92 -12.33
CA GLU A 42 3.92 9.05 -11.92
C GLU A 42 3.34 9.74 -10.65
N TRP A 43 2.80 8.94 -9.73
CA TRP A 43 2.29 9.41 -8.44
C TRP A 43 3.37 10.20 -7.69
N ARG A 44 4.61 9.74 -7.80
CA ARG A 44 5.83 10.50 -7.57
C ARG A 44 6.75 10.29 -8.76
N GLY A 45 7.73 11.16 -8.98
CA GLY A 45 8.57 11.10 -10.18
C GLY A 45 9.17 9.70 -10.41
N GLY A 46 8.74 9.03 -11.48
CA GLY A 46 9.11 7.67 -11.84
C GLY A 46 8.47 6.54 -11.02
N VAL A 47 7.51 6.85 -10.14
CA VAL A 47 6.87 5.90 -9.21
C VAL A 47 5.37 5.83 -9.49
N ASP A 48 4.89 4.62 -9.77
CA ASP A 48 3.46 4.35 -9.93
C ASP A 48 2.85 3.86 -8.61
N LEU A 49 1.59 4.22 -8.36
CA LEU A 49 0.83 3.78 -7.18
C LEU A 49 -0.48 3.11 -7.61
N ALA A 50 -0.67 1.88 -7.15
CA ALA A 50 -1.97 1.20 -7.15
C ALA A 50 -2.51 1.10 -5.73
N TRP A 51 -3.82 1.14 -5.55
CA TRP A 51 -4.45 0.93 -4.25
C TRP A 51 -5.82 0.27 -4.38
N ARG A 52 -6.28 -0.30 -3.28
CA ARG A 52 -7.67 -0.71 -3.05
C ARG A 52 -8.13 -0.24 -1.69
N ASP A 53 -9.37 0.22 -1.62
CA ASP A 53 -10.13 0.47 -0.40
C ASP A 53 -11.51 -0.16 -0.59
N ASN A 54 -11.89 -1.11 0.26
CA ASN A 54 -13.20 -1.76 0.15
C ASN A 54 -14.35 -0.93 0.73
N GLY A 55 -14.08 0.27 1.26
CA GLY A 55 -15.07 1.12 1.91
C GLY A 55 -15.53 0.62 3.28
N SER A 56 -14.99 -0.52 3.75
CA SER A 56 -15.37 -1.21 4.98
C SER A 56 -14.18 -1.48 5.90
N GLY A 57 -13.05 -0.80 5.67
CA GLY A 57 -11.89 -0.84 6.56
C GLY A 57 -10.70 -1.65 6.04
N ASP A 58 -10.84 -2.46 4.98
CA ASP A 58 -9.69 -3.17 4.40
C ASP A 58 -9.12 -2.42 3.21
N GLN A 59 -7.80 -2.33 3.19
CA GLN A 59 -7.08 -1.60 2.15
C GLN A 59 -5.78 -2.28 1.80
N TYR A 60 -5.32 -2.07 0.58
CA TYR A 60 -3.92 -2.32 0.22
C TYR A 60 -3.41 -1.20 -0.67
N ALA A 61 -2.09 -1.03 -0.68
CA ALA A 61 -1.42 -0.23 -1.70
C ALA A 61 -0.19 -0.98 -2.23
N VAL A 62 0.09 -0.79 -3.51
CA VAL A 62 1.27 -1.32 -4.20
C VAL A 62 2.00 -0.15 -4.86
N VAL A 63 3.24 0.06 -4.44
CA VAL A 63 4.14 1.05 -4.99
C VAL A 63 5.11 0.36 -5.95
N PHE A 64 5.19 0.87 -7.17
CA PHE A 64 6.14 0.43 -8.18
C PHE A 64 7.22 1.51 -8.33
N ASP A 65 8.31 1.33 -7.59
CA ASP A 65 9.47 2.22 -7.55
C ASP A 65 10.59 1.66 -8.45
N PRO A 66 11.42 2.51 -9.09
CA PRO A 66 12.63 2.06 -9.78
C PRO A 66 13.55 1.17 -8.92
N ALA A 67 13.59 1.39 -7.59
CA ALA A 67 14.33 0.61 -6.61
C ALA A 67 13.63 -0.70 -6.21
N GLY A 68 12.35 -0.90 -6.54
CA GLY A 68 11.62 -2.14 -6.22
C GLY A 68 10.11 -1.98 -6.08
N VAL A 69 9.44 -3.04 -5.66
CA VAL A 69 8.01 -3.04 -5.35
C VAL A 69 7.82 -3.08 -3.84
N PHE A 70 6.98 -2.19 -3.31
CA PHE A 70 6.52 -2.21 -1.93
C PHE A 70 5.00 -2.37 -1.89
N LEU A 71 4.52 -3.38 -1.19
CA LEU A 71 3.10 -3.63 -0.97
C LEU A 71 2.82 -3.62 0.52
N HIS A 72 1.79 -2.89 0.94
CA HIS A 72 1.24 -3.05 2.28
C HIS A 72 -0.26 -3.34 2.19
N GLY A 73 -0.74 -4.13 3.14
CA GLY A 73 -2.15 -4.42 3.33
C GLY A 73 -2.54 -4.13 4.76
N PHE A 74 -3.80 -3.75 4.94
CA PHE A 74 -4.45 -3.60 6.23
C PHE A 74 -5.78 -4.35 6.18
N ASP A 75 -5.96 -5.21 7.18
CA ASP A 75 -7.15 -6.00 7.43
C ASP A 75 -7.62 -5.61 8.83
N HIS A 76 -8.80 -4.99 8.89
CA HIS A 76 -9.30 -4.41 10.13
C HIS A 76 -9.70 -5.47 11.17
N GLU A 77 -10.01 -6.69 10.72
CA GLU A 77 -10.38 -7.83 11.59
C GLU A 77 -9.17 -8.66 12.01
N SER A 78 -7.98 -8.37 11.47
CA SER A 78 -6.77 -9.12 11.78
C SER A 78 -6.33 -8.92 13.23
N ASP A 79 -5.91 -10.00 13.90
CA ASP A 79 -5.18 -9.93 15.18
C ASP A 79 -3.96 -8.99 15.11
N ALA A 80 -3.35 -8.86 13.92
CA ALA A 80 -2.20 -8.00 13.68
C ALA A 80 -2.54 -6.50 13.57
N THR A 81 -3.82 -6.13 13.65
CA THR A 81 -4.26 -4.74 13.55
C THR A 81 -3.60 -3.87 14.62
N PRO A 82 -3.02 -2.70 14.26
CA PRO A 82 -2.49 -1.75 15.25
C PRO A 82 -3.58 -1.15 16.14
N TRP A 83 -4.86 -1.32 15.81
CA TRP A 83 -6.01 -0.83 16.58
C TRP A 83 -6.40 -1.72 17.76
N ARG A 84 -5.71 -2.86 17.94
CA ARG A 84 -5.94 -3.78 19.06
C ARG A 84 -5.57 -3.20 20.43
N GLU A 85 -4.72 -2.17 20.46
CA GLU A 85 -4.17 -1.59 21.68
C GLU A 85 -3.97 -0.08 21.58
N SER A 86 -3.94 0.58 22.75
CA SER A 86 -3.66 2.01 22.88
C SER A 86 -2.58 2.19 23.95
N PRO A 87 -1.39 2.73 23.63
CA PRO A 87 -1.00 3.34 22.35
C PRO A 87 -0.86 2.31 21.20
N ARG A 88 -1.13 2.74 19.96
CA ARG A 88 -1.02 1.90 18.75
C ARG A 88 0.41 1.40 18.57
N ALA A 89 0.56 0.12 18.22
CA ALA A 89 1.84 -0.47 17.84
C ALA A 89 1.69 -1.47 16.69
N HIS A 90 2.68 -1.51 15.80
CA HIS A 90 2.75 -2.52 14.73
C HIS A 90 2.92 -3.92 15.32
N TRP A 91 2.42 -4.92 14.61
CA TRP A 91 2.72 -6.29 14.99
C TRP A 91 4.23 -6.54 14.89
N HIS A 92 4.77 -7.35 15.82
CA HIS A 92 6.19 -7.65 15.86
C HIS A 92 6.68 -8.22 14.52
N GLY A 93 7.74 -7.63 13.97
CA GLY A 93 8.34 -8.07 12.71
C GLY A 93 7.61 -7.64 11.44
N LEU A 94 6.64 -6.71 11.52
CA LEU A 94 5.94 -6.19 10.35
C LEU A 94 6.89 -5.55 9.32
N LEU A 95 7.94 -4.87 9.77
CA LEU A 95 8.89 -4.14 8.91
C LEU A 95 10.31 -4.72 8.95
N ASP A 96 10.51 -5.85 9.64
CA ASP A 96 11.82 -6.47 9.76
C ASP A 96 12.35 -6.90 8.39
N GLY A 97 13.55 -6.43 8.04
CA GLY A 97 14.18 -6.75 6.75
C GLY A 97 13.69 -5.92 5.57
N LEU A 98 12.89 -4.86 5.79
CA LEU A 98 12.57 -3.87 4.78
C LEU A 98 13.87 -3.17 4.31
N PRO A 99 14.25 -3.25 3.03
CA PRO A 99 15.46 -2.62 2.53
C PRO A 99 15.41 -1.10 2.66
N ALA A 100 16.58 -0.50 2.89
CA ALA A 100 16.72 0.95 3.06
C ALA A 100 16.19 1.75 1.85
N SER A 101 16.26 1.17 0.65
CA SER A 101 15.72 1.74 -0.59
C SER A 101 14.21 1.99 -0.55
N LEU A 102 13.46 1.16 0.20
CA LEU A 102 11.99 1.23 0.31
C LEU A 102 11.51 1.69 1.70
N ALA A 103 12.42 1.90 2.66
CA ALA A 103 12.11 2.19 4.06
C ALA A 103 11.39 3.54 4.28
N HIS A 104 11.35 4.41 3.28
CA HIS A 104 10.64 5.68 3.34
C HIS A 104 9.13 5.54 3.14
N TYR A 105 8.64 4.42 2.58
CA TYR A 105 7.21 4.23 2.31
C TYR A 105 6.32 4.11 3.55
N PRO A 106 6.67 3.34 4.60
CA PRO A 106 5.90 3.37 5.85
C PRO A 106 5.78 4.77 6.48
N ALA A 107 6.70 5.68 6.15
CA ALA A 107 6.65 7.06 6.60
C ALA A 107 5.81 8.00 5.73
N ALA A 108 5.36 7.55 4.56
CA ALA A 108 4.58 8.35 3.63
C ALA A 108 3.22 8.74 4.25
N PRO A 109 2.84 10.04 4.25
CA PRO A 109 1.57 10.50 4.80
C PRO A 109 0.35 9.79 4.22
N GLU A 110 0.42 9.41 2.95
CA GLU A 110 -0.65 8.76 2.20
C GLU A 110 -0.92 7.36 2.73
N PHE A 111 0.04 6.68 3.36
CA PHE A 111 -0.16 5.35 3.94
C PHE A 111 -0.45 5.38 5.44
N ARG A 112 -0.60 6.57 6.00
CA ARG A 112 -0.89 6.76 7.43
C ARG A 112 -2.35 7.10 7.62
N PHE A 113 -2.93 6.55 8.69
CA PHE A 113 -4.21 6.98 9.20
C PHE A 113 -4.04 7.51 10.63
N ASP A 114 -4.55 8.71 10.88
CA ASP A 114 -4.35 9.40 12.16
C ASP A 114 -2.86 9.43 12.55
N GLY A 115 -1.98 9.74 11.58
CA GLY A 115 -0.52 9.82 11.80
C GLY A 115 0.22 8.48 11.97
N PHE A 116 -0.46 7.34 11.95
CA PHE A 116 0.15 6.01 12.13
C PHE A 116 0.09 5.18 10.85
N PHE A 117 1.16 4.45 10.51
CA PHE A 117 1.19 3.58 9.33
C PHE A 117 0.23 2.40 9.52
N ASP A 118 -0.84 2.38 8.73
CA ASP A 118 -1.97 1.46 8.92
C ASP A 118 -1.73 0.21 8.07
N ALA A 119 -1.13 -0.81 8.68
CA ALA A 119 -0.75 -2.05 8.00
C ALA A 119 -0.77 -3.24 8.96
N THR A 120 -1.25 -4.37 8.44
CA THR A 120 -1.20 -5.69 9.07
C THR A 120 -0.26 -6.64 8.34
N VAL A 121 0.13 -6.32 7.10
CA VAL A 121 1.08 -7.08 6.31
C VAL A 121 1.91 -6.14 5.43
N CYS A 122 3.18 -6.48 5.24
CA CYS A 122 4.07 -5.82 4.29
C CYS A 122 4.80 -6.87 3.43
N VAL A 123 4.90 -6.61 2.13
CA VAL A 123 5.60 -7.43 1.14
C VAL A 123 6.47 -6.52 0.31
N TRP A 124 7.69 -6.94 0.01
CA TRP A 124 8.60 -6.15 -0.81
C TRP A 124 9.45 -7.00 -1.72
N ARG A 125 9.87 -6.40 -2.82
CA ARG A 125 10.85 -6.93 -3.75
C ARG A 125 11.79 -5.81 -4.15
N GLU A 126 13.01 -5.82 -3.64
CA GLU A 126 14.05 -4.88 -4.09
C GLU A 126 14.48 -5.23 -5.51
N ARG A 127 14.82 -4.23 -6.31
CA ARG A 127 15.41 -4.45 -7.63
C ARG A 127 16.86 -4.95 -7.46
N GLY A 128 17.06 -6.24 -7.68
CA GLY A 128 18.40 -6.84 -7.70
C GLY A 128 19.10 -6.68 -9.06
N PRO A 129 20.42 -6.91 -9.15
CA PRO A 129 21.21 -6.83 -10.39
C PRO A 129 20.94 -7.95 -11.41
N GLY A 130 19.72 -8.48 -11.50
CA GLY A 130 19.34 -9.51 -12.48
C GLY A 130 17.89 -9.99 -12.34
N PRO A 131 17.38 -10.76 -13.31
CA PRO A 131 16.07 -11.40 -13.18
C PRO A 131 16.13 -12.43 -12.05
N GLY A 132 15.35 -12.22 -10.97
CA GLY A 132 15.25 -13.19 -9.88
C GLY A 132 15.46 -12.65 -8.46
N SER A 133 15.45 -11.33 -8.22
CA SER A 133 15.42 -10.82 -6.83
C SER A 133 14.24 -11.44 -6.08
N ALA A 134 14.50 -12.03 -4.90
CA ALA A 134 13.52 -12.77 -4.13
C ALA A 134 12.45 -11.83 -3.55
N VAL A 135 11.18 -12.22 -3.67
CA VAL A 135 10.09 -11.56 -2.94
C VAL A 135 10.25 -11.89 -1.45
N ARG A 136 10.18 -10.87 -0.61
CA ARG A 136 10.27 -10.97 0.85
C ARG A 136 8.99 -10.40 1.44
N SER A 137 8.64 -10.83 2.64
CA SER A 137 7.53 -10.26 3.39
C SER A 137 7.89 -10.13 4.86
N SER A 138 7.08 -9.36 5.57
CA SER A 138 6.99 -9.42 7.02
C SER A 138 6.91 -10.86 7.50
N SER A 139 7.65 -11.22 8.55
CA SER A 139 7.58 -12.52 9.20
C SER A 139 6.29 -12.62 10.02
N LEU A 140 5.16 -12.84 9.36
CA LEU A 140 3.88 -13.02 10.02
C LEU A 140 3.33 -14.40 9.71
N LEU A 141 3.44 -15.31 10.67
CA LEU A 141 2.35 -16.11 11.22
C LEU A 141 2.91 -17.12 12.23
N THR A 142 3.10 -16.66 13.47
CA THR A 142 2.96 -17.53 14.65
C THR A 142 2.35 -16.66 15.74
N ARG A 143 1.17 -17.06 16.24
CA ARG A 143 0.53 -16.43 17.39
C ARG A 143 1.46 -16.60 18.60
N PRO A 144 1.85 -15.54 19.32
CA PRO A 144 2.42 -15.72 20.65
C PRO A 144 1.35 -16.42 21.50
N THR A 145 1.65 -17.60 22.02
CA THR A 145 0.81 -18.24 23.02
C THR A 145 0.78 -17.36 24.26
N GLY A 146 -0.33 -16.65 24.53
CA GLY A 146 -0.55 -16.09 25.88
C GLY A 146 -1.30 -14.77 26.07
N LEU A 147 -2.02 -14.19 25.11
CA LEU A 147 -2.80 -12.98 25.36
C LEU A 147 -4.31 -13.22 25.23
N THR A 148 -4.98 -13.25 26.37
CA THR A 148 -6.44 -13.36 26.53
C THR A 148 -7.07 -11.99 26.25
N GLY A 149 -8.10 -11.98 25.42
CA GLY A 149 -8.67 -10.77 24.81
C GLY A 149 -9.33 -9.78 25.78
N CYS A 150 -9.49 -8.55 25.29
CA CYS A 150 -10.42 -7.58 25.84
C CYS A 150 -11.24 -6.99 24.68
N SER A 151 -12.52 -7.31 24.65
CA SER A 151 -13.47 -6.95 23.60
C SER A 151 -14.13 -5.61 23.93
N SER A 152 -13.78 -4.56 23.20
CA SER A 152 -14.64 -3.41 22.97
C SER A 152 -14.13 -2.64 21.75
N PHE A 153 -14.84 -2.73 20.63
CA PHE A 153 -14.54 -2.03 19.39
C PHE A 153 -15.63 -0.98 19.16
N SER A 154 -15.24 0.28 18.94
CA SER A 154 -16.15 1.35 18.49
C SER A 154 -16.22 1.39 16.96
N PRO A 155 -17.36 1.75 16.36
CA PRO A 155 -17.46 1.89 14.91
C PRO A 155 -16.67 3.11 14.42
N MET A 156 -15.84 2.90 13.39
CA MET A 156 -14.95 3.90 12.80
C MET A 156 -15.59 4.51 11.55
N ALA A 157 -15.51 5.84 11.40
CA ALA A 157 -16.11 6.60 10.30
C ALA A 157 -15.45 6.29 8.93
N ALA A 158 -16.24 6.43 7.86
CA ALA A 158 -15.84 6.21 6.48
C ALA A 158 -14.63 7.08 6.09
N ARG A 159 -13.64 6.45 5.45
CA ARG A 159 -12.37 7.06 5.06
C ARG A 159 -12.49 7.54 3.60
N THR A 160 -12.05 8.76 3.32
CA THR A 160 -11.89 9.26 1.94
C THR A 160 -10.45 9.71 1.75
N ARG A 161 -9.73 9.09 0.80
CA ARG A 161 -8.42 9.57 0.37
C ARG A 161 -8.62 10.55 -0.78
N THR A 162 -8.33 11.83 -0.56
CA THR A 162 -8.33 12.84 -1.63
C THR A 162 -7.08 12.66 -2.49
N SER A 163 -7.26 12.28 -3.75
CA SER A 163 -6.22 12.29 -4.77
C SER A 163 -5.93 13.73 -5.21
N ALA A 164 -4.93 14.37 -4.59
CA ALA A 164 -4.46 15.68 -5.04
C ALA A 164 -3.47 15.52 -6.21
N SER A 165 -3.95 15.65 -7.44
CA SER A 165 -3.09 15.90 -8.61
C SER A 165 -3.43 17.28 -9.19
N ARG A 166 -2.65 18.31 -8.81
CA ARG A 166 -2.67 19.61 -9.50
C ARG A 166 -1.48 19.66 -10.45
N ARG A 167 -1.73 19.44 -11.73
CA ARG A 167 -0.80 19.80 -12.81
C ARG A 167 -0.93 21.31 -13.07
N THR A 168 -0.01 22.12 -12.55
CA THR A 168 0.14 23.51 -13.00
C THR A 168 0.99 23.53 -14.26
N THR A 169 0.34 23.62 -15.42
CA THR A 169 0.98 24.06 -16.66
C THR A 169 0.77 25.57 -16.78
N THR A 170 1.79 26.37 -16.47
CA THR A 170 1.81 27.77 -16.89
C THR A 170 2.67 27.88 -18.13
N SER A 171 1.99 28.07 -19.27
CA SER A 171 2.55 28.39 -20.57
C SER A 171 3.41 29.67 -20.48
N GLY A 172 4.66 29.59 -20.93
CA GLY A 172 5.51 30.75 -21.15
C GLY A 172 5.17 31.40 -22.48
N ALA A 173 4.57 32.59 -22.46
CA ALA A 173 4.47 33.46 -23.63
C ALA A 173 5.72 34.33 -23.70
N SER A 174 6.60 34.00 -24.65
CA SER A 174 7.69 34.86 -25.10
C SER A 174 7.13 35.85 -26.11
N THR A 175 7.24 37.15 -25.82
CA THR A 175 7.08 38.21 -26.83
C THR A 175 8.43 38.90 -27.01
N ALA A 176 9.09 38.58 -28.11
CA ALA A 176 10.11 39.40 -28.76
C ALA A 176 9.46 39.90 -30.06
N THR A 177 9.41 41.20 -30.37
CA THR A 177 10.41 41.97 -31.16
C THR A 177 9.61 43.12 -31.84
N PRO A 178 10.22 44.15 -32.47
CA PRO A 178 11.36 44.99 -32.08
C PRO A 178 10.94 46.37 -31.54
#